data_AF-A0A382LH14-F1
#
_entry.id   AF-A0A382LH14-F1
#
_cell.length_a   1.000
_cell.length_b   1.000
_cell.length_c   1.000
_cell.angle_alpha   90.00
_cell.angle_beta   90.00
_cell.angle_gamma   90.00
#
_symmetry.space_group_name_H-M   'P 1'
#
loop_
_entity.id
_entity.type
_entity.pdbx_description
1 polymer ?
#
loop_
_entity_poly.entity_id
_entity_poly.type
_entity_poly.pdbx_seq_one_letter_code
_entity_poly.pdbx_strand_id
1 'polypeptide(L)' 'NDALETAPGNVNEDPYGDGWFFKVRMSNLDEVDDLLSPDDYADQVNL' A
#
# COMPACT_ATOMS: atom_id res chain seq x y z
N ASN A 1 7.48 8.59 5.61
CA ASN A 1 7.53 7.89 6.90
C ASN A 1 8.97 7.87 7.37
N ASP A 2 9.37 8.78 8.26
CA ASP A 2 10.78 8.94 8.65
C ASP A 2 11.30 7.71 9.44
N ALA A 3 10.39 6.90 10.00
CA ALA A 3 10.75 5.65 10.68
C ALA A 3 11.45 4.65 9.73
N LEU A 4 11.09 4.64 8.44
CA LEU A 4 11.71 3.74 7.46
C LEU A 4 13.17 4.08 7.16
N GLU A 5 13.64 5.30 7.47
CA GLU A 5 15.06 5.66 7.31
C GLU A 5 15.95 4.90 8.28
N THR A 6 15.43 4.57 9.47
CA THR A 6 16.17 3.88 10.53
C THR A 6 15.75 2.42 10.71
N ALA A 7 14.51 2.08 10.30
CA ALA A 7 13.94 0.74 10.38
C ALA A 7 13.29 0.33 9.04
N PRO A 8 14.08 0.12 7.97
CA PRO A 8 13.55 -0.27 6.66
C PRO A 8 12.88 -1.65 6.68
N GLY A 9 13.20 -2.52 7.64
CA GLY A 9 12.58 -3.84 7.79
C GLY A 9 11.08 -3.82 8.08
N ASN A 10 10.56 -2.70 8.57
CA ASN A 10 9.13 -2.55 8.87
C ASN A 10 8.25 -2.75 7.63
N VAL A 11 8.77 -2.50 6.42
CA VAL A 11 8.04 -2.76 5.17
C VAL A 11 7.73 -4.25 4.97
N ASN A 12 8.52 -5.13 5.59
CA ASN A 12 8.33 -6.58 5.53
C ASN A 12 7.53 -7.09 6.74
N GLU A 13 7.80 -6.56 7.93
CA GLU A 13 7.21 -7.03 9.19
C GLU A 13 5.77 -6.55 9.40
N ASP A 14 5.48 -5.31 9.01
CA ASP A 14 4.16 -4.70 9.15
C ASP A 14 3.80 -3.83 7.92
N PRO A 15 3.58 -4.45 6.76
CA PRO A 15 3.41 -3.74 5.48
C PRO A 15 2.19 -2.80 5.45
N TYR A 16 1.16 -3.06 6.25
CA TYR A 16 -0.08 -2.28 6.28
C TYR A 16 -0.19 -1.34 7.50
N GLY A 17 0.69 -1.48 8.50
CA GLY A 17 0.81 -0.55 9.62
C GLY A 17 2.03 0.37 9.46
N ASP A 18 3.10 0.09 10.21
CA ASP A 18 4.29 0.94 10.26
C ASP A 18 5.12 0.96 8.96
N GLY A 19 4.84 0.07 8.02
CA GLY A 19 5.50 -0.05 6.71
C GLY A 19 5.06 0.95 5.63
N TRP A 20 4.20 1.93 5.92
CA TRP A 20 3.71 2.88 4.90
C TRP A 20 4.82 3.79 4.31
N PHE A 21 4.76 4.06 3.01
CA PHE A 21 5.74 4.91 2.31
C PHE A 21 5.33 6.40 2.29
N PHE A 22 4.18 6.70 1.70
CA PHE A 22 3.69 8.06 1.46
C PHE A 22 2.26 8.26 1.95
N LYS A 23 1.93 9.50 2.29
CA LYS A 23 0.54 9.96 2.45
C LYS A 23 0.29 11.00 1.37
N VAL A 24 -0.70 10.75 0.53
CA VAL A 24 -1.01 11.58 -0.64
C VAL A 24 -2.43 12.11 -0.50
N ARG A 25 -2.66 13.35 -0.94
CA ARG A 25 -4.00 13.89 -1.15
C ARG A 25 -4.42 13.60 -2.58
N MET A 26 -5.47 12.82 -2.76
CA MET A 26 -6.00 12.52 -4.10
C MET A 26 -6.53 13.79 -4.75
N SER A 27 -6.16 14.02 -6.01
CA SER A 27 -6.70 15.09 -6.85
C SER A 27 -8.09 14.76 -7.37
N ASN A 28 -8.38 13.47 -7.56
CA ASN A 28 -9.67 12.92 -7.97
C ASN A 28 -9.93 11.64 -7.18
N LEU A 29 -11.11 11.50 -6.56
CA LEU A 29 -11.45 10.32 -5.76
C LEU A 29 -11.96 9.16 -6.62
N ASP A 30 -12.48 9.46 -7.81
CA ASP A 30 -13.05 8.45 -8.71
C ASP A 30 -11.96 7.50 -9.27
N GLU A 31 -10.68 7.90 -9.20
CA GLU A 31 -9.53 7.05 -9.58
C GLU A 31 -9.42 5.77 -8.73
N VAL A 32 -10.10 5.70 -7.57
CA VAL A 32 -10.17 4.48 -6.75
C VAL A 32 -10.95 3.37 -7.46
N ASP A 33 -11.94 3.73 -8.30
CA ASP A 33 -12.81 2.77 -8.98
C ASP A 33 -12.07 1.99 -10.08
N ASP A 34 -10.94 2.51 -10.56
CA ASP A 34 -10.07 1.86 -11.56
C ASP A 34 -9.06 0.86 -10.94
N LEU A 35 -8.96 0.81 -9.61
CA LEU A 35 -8.05 -0.10 -8.91
C LEU A 35 -8.68 -1.48 -8.71
N LEU A 36 -7.83 -2.51 -8.59
CA LEU A 36 -8.28 -3.86 -8.32
C LEU A 36 -8.87 -3.97 -6.90
N SER A 37 -9.96 -4.73 -6.76
CA SER A 37 -10.40 -5.19 -5.45
C SER A 37 -9.40 -6.19 -4.85
N PRO A 38 -9.50 -6.50 -3.55
CA PRO A 38 -8.65 -7.53 -2.94
C PRO A 38 -8.75 -8.89 -3.62
N ASP A 39 -9.96 -9.29 -4.03
CA ASP A 39 -10.21 -10.57 -4.70
C ASP A 39 -9.60 -10.55 -6.13
N ASP A 40 -9.83 -9.47 -6.88
CA ASP A 40 -9.26 -9.31 -8.23
C ASP A 40 -7.72 -9.31 -8.19
N TYR A 41 -7.12 -8.71 -7.15
CA TYR A 41 -5.68 -8.72 -6.97
C TYR A 41 -5.16 -10.13 -6.66
N ALA A 42 -5.83 -10.89 -5.80
CA ALA A 42 -5.47 -12.27 -5.47
C ALA A 42 -5.44 -13.16 -6.72
N ASP A 43 -6.43 -13.00 -7.60
CA ASP A 43 -6.50 -13.70 -8.88
C ASP A 43 -5.30 -13.36 -9.80
N GLN A 44 -4.81 -12.12 -9.78
CA GLN A 44 -3.63 -11.72 -10.58
C GLN A 44 -2.32 -12.31 -10.08
N VAL A 45 -2.20 -12.57 -8.78
CA VAL A 45 -0.94 -13.06 -8.17
C VAL A 45 -0.91 -14.58 -7.98
N ASN A 46 -1.88 -15.31 -8.53
CA ASN A 46 -2.04 -16.76 -8.40
C ASN A 46 -2.02 -17.24 -6.94
N LEU A 47 -2.78 -16.58 -6.07
CA LEU A 47 -3.02 -17.04 -4.70
C LEU A 47 -4.09 -18.13 -4.62
#